data_AF-A0A2N2RA25-F1
#
_entry.id   AF-A0A2N2RA25-F1
#
_cell.length_a   1.000
_cell.length_b   1.000
_cell.length_c   1.000
_cell.angle_alpha   90.00
_cell.angle_beta   90.00
_cell.angle_gamma   90.00
#
_symmetry.space_group_name_H-M   'P 1'
#
loop_
_entity.id
_entity.type
_entity.pdbx_description
1 polymer ?
#
loop_
_entity_poly.entity_id
_entity_poly.type
_entity_poly.pdbx_seq_one_letter_code
_entity_poly.pdbx_strand_id
1 'polypeptide(L)' 'MNAHQLFRIGLPGVVIATALLLSGCAIEPWVMPYERERLADPVMQVSRDALGARHRAHIHEVREGARGATGVQGGGCGCN' A
#
# COMPACT_ATOMS: atom_id res chain seq x y z
N MET A 1 8.87 28.30 30.92
CA MET A 1 8.07 27.11 30.55
C MET A 1 8.94 25.88 30.81
N ASN A 2 8.65 25.10 31.85
CA ASN A 2 9.56 24.07 32.35
C ASN A 2 9.46 22.78 31.50
N ALA A 3 10.57 22.05 31.35
CA ALA A 3 10.64 20.79 30.59
C ALA A 3 9.59 19.74 31.02
N HIS A 4 9.23 19.72 32.31
CA HIS A 4 8.17 18.88 32.85
C HIS A 4 6.76 19.21 32.31
N GLN A 5 6.50 20.47 31.95
CA GLN A 5 5.22 20.86 31.36
C GLN A 5 5.15 20.48 29.87
N LEU A 6 6.26 20.58 29.14
CA LEU A 6 6.36 20.10 27.76
C LEU A 6 6.14 18.57 27.67
N PHE A 7 6.71 17.79 28.59
CA PHE A 7 6.50 16.34 28.63
C PHE A 7 5.05 15.95 28.98
N ARG A 8 4.39 16.68 29.90
CA ARG A 8 2.99 16.41 30.28
C ARG A 8 1.99 16.69 29.16
N ILE A 9 2.29 17.63 28.26
CA ILE A 9 1.41 18.01 27.15
C ILE A 9 1.75 17.21 25.87
N GLY A 10 3.03 16.88 25.65
CA GLY A 10 3.48 16.15 24.45
C GLY A 10 3.20 14.65 24.47
N LEU A 11 3.30 13.99 25.63
CA LEU A 11 3.07 12.55 25.77
C LEU A 11 1.67 12.09 25.28
N PRO A 12 0.54 12.71 25.68
CA PRO A 12 -0.78 12.30 25.19
C PRO A 12 -0.94 12.51 23.69
N GLY A 13 -0.34 13.56 23.12
CA GLY A 13 -0.37 13.82 21.67
C GLY A 13 0.32 12.71 20.87
N VAL A 14 1.47 12.23 21.34
CA VAL A 14 2.20 11.12 20.71
C VAL A 14 1.41 9.81 20.79
N VAL A 15 0.79 9.52 21.93
CA VAL A 15 -0.03 8.31 22.11
C VAL A 15 -1.27 8.32 21.22
N ILE A 16 -1.94 9.46 21.06
CA ILE A 16 -3.10 9.58 20.18
C ILE A 16 -2.67 9.43 18.71
N ALA A 17 -1.56 10.06 18.31
CA ALA A 17 -1.05 9.96 16.95
C ALA A 17 -0.67 8.53 16.57
N THR A 18 -0.03 7.78 17.48
CA THR A 18 0.31 6.37 17.22
C THR A 18 -0.93 5.49 17.17
N ALA A 19 -1.92 5.69 18.06
CA ALA A 19 -3.17 4.93 18.02
C ALA A 19 -3.93 5.08 16.70
N LEU A 20 -3.96 6.30 16.14
CA LEU A 20 -4.59 6.55 14.84
C LEU A 20 -3.89 5.83 13.69
N LEU A 21 -2.56 5.79 13.69
CA LEU A 21 -1.77 5.09 12.66
C LEU A 21 -1.96 3.57 12.69
N LEU A 22 -2.19 2.98 13.87
CA LEU A 22 -2.40 1.53 14.02
C LEU A 22 -3.87 1.08 13.85
N SER A 23 -4.81 2.02 13.77
CA SER A 23 -6.25 1.71 13.72
C SER A 23 -6.71 0.94 12.48
N GLY A 24 -5.88 0.85 11.43
CA GLY A 24 -6.20 0.16 10.18
C GLY A 24 -6.01 -1.37 10.19
N CYS A 25 -5.31 -1.94 11.18
CA CYS A 25 -4.90 -3.36 11.13
C CYS A 25 -5.99 -4.35 11.57
N ALA A 26 -7.10 -3.89 12.16
CA ALA A 26 -8.10 -4.77 12.79
C ALA A 26 -9.55 -4.36 12.43
N ILE A 27 -9.77 -3.70 11.29
CA ILE A 27 -11.10 -3.26 10.88
C ILE A 27 -11.86 -4.47 10.31
N GLU A 28 -12.76 -5.02 11.11
CA GLU A 28 -13.77 -6.01 10.70
C GLU A 28 -15.04 -5.30 10.21
N PRO A 29 -15.69 -5.75 9.12
CA PRO A 29 -15.39 -6.95 8.33
C PRO A 29 -14.32 -6.68 7.26
N TRP A 30 -13.35 -7.59 7.15
CA TRP A 30 -12.43 -7.62 6.02
C TRP A 30 -13.19 -7.80 4.70
N VAL A 31 -12.63 -7.28 3.60
CA VAL A 31 -13.17 -7.49 2.24
C VAL A 31 -13.36 -8.97 1.99
N MET A 32 -14.56 -9.37 1.60
CA MET A 32 -14.92 -10.78 1.46
C MET A 32 -14.08 -11.42 0.34
N PRO A 33 -13.67 -12.70 0.44
CA PRO A 33 -12.76 -13.31 -0.52
C PRO A 33 -13.21 -13.17 -1.99
N TYR A 34 -14.51 -13.26 -2.25
CA TYR A 34 -15.11 -13.15 -3.59
C TYR A 34 -15.20 -11.71 -4.12
N GLU A 35 -15.11 -10.69 -3.27
CA GLU A 35 -15.07 -9.29 -3.72
C GLU A 35 -13.70 -8.93 -4.31
N ARG A 36 -12.64 -9.67 -3.93
CA ARG A 36 -11.28 -9.46 -4.44
C ARG A 36 -11.15 -9.77 -5.93
N GLU A 37 -12.05 -10.57 -6.49
CA GLU A 37 -12.11 -10.86 -7.92
C GLU A 37 -12.41 -9.61 -8.76
N ARG A 38 -13.05 -8.59 -8.19
CA ARG A 38 -13.29 -7.30 -8.86
C ARG A 38 -12.00 -6.58 -9.26
N LEU A 39 -10.89 -6.87 -8.57
CA LEU A 39 -9.59 -6.30 -8.91
C LEU A 39 -8.96 -6.97 -10.15
N ALA A 40 -9.51 -8.11 -10.61
CA ALA A 40 -9.12 -8.76 -11.87
C ALA A 40 -9.75 -8.10 -13.11
N ASP A 41 -10.76 -7.25 -12.92
CA ASP A 41 -11.55 -6.69 -14.02
C ASP A 41 -10.62 -5.94 -15.00
N PRO A 42 -10.73 -6.19 -16.33
CA PRO A 42 -9.96 -5.45 -17.34
C PRO A 42 -10.03 -3.92 -17.19
N VAL A 43 -11.10 -3.37 -16.62
CA VAL A 43 -11.22 -1.92 -16.35
C VAL A 43 -10.24 -1.43 -15.28
N MET A 44 -9.85 -2.31 -14.34
CA MET A 44 -8.93 -2.02 -13.24
C MET A 44 -7.46 -2.25 -13.61
N GLN A 45 -7.16 -2.68 -14.85
CA GLN A 45 -5.79 -2.89 -15.30
C GLN A 45 -5.05 -1.55 -15.47
N VAL A 46 -3.90 -1.44 -14.82
CA VAL A 46 -3.02 -0.25 -14.88
C VAL A 46 -2.52 0.04 -16.30
N SER A 47 -2.38 -0.99 -17.13
CA SER A 47 -2.02 -0.87 -18.54
C SER A 47 -2.79 -1.88 -19.37
N ARG A 48 -3.34 -1.43 -20.50
CA ARG A 48 -4.00 -2.29 -21.49
C ARG A 48 -3.02 -2.96 -22.44
N ASP A 49 -1.81 -2.40 -22.57
CA ASP A 49 -0.71 -2.99 -23.32
C ASP A 49 0.29 -3.60 -22.33
N ALA A 50 0.30 -4.93 -22.27
CA ALA A 50 1.20 -5.69 -21.41
C ALA A 50 2.66 -5.58 -21.86
N LEU A 51 2.92 -5.54 -23.17
CA LEU A 51 4.28 -5.55 -23.71
C LEU A 51 4.98 -4.22 -23.43
N GLY A 52 4.33 -3.10 -23.75
CA GLY A 52 4.86 -1.77 -23.46
C GLY A 52 5.00 -1.49 -21.96
N ALA A 53 4.12 -2.06 -21.12
CA ALA A 53 4.25 -1.96 -19.67
C ALA A 53 5.48 -2.71 -19.13
N ARG A 54 5.74 -3.93 -19.62
CA ARG A 54 6.94 -4.71 -19.25
C ARG A 54 8.23 -4.01 -19.70
N HIS A 55 8.23 -3.42 -20.89
CA HIS A 55 9.38 -2.64 -21.37
C HIS A 55 9.69 -1.43 -20.48
N ARG A 56 8.66 -0.63 -20.13
CA ARG A 56 8.83 0.51 -19.21
C ARG A 56 9.26 0.07 -17.82
N ALA A 57 8.69 -1.02 -17.30
CA ALA A 57 9.07 -1.58 -16.01
C ALA A 57 10.56 -1.99 -15.99
N HIS A 58 11.05 -2.63 -17.05
CA HIS A 58 12.47 -2.98 -17.18
C HIS A 58 13.37 -1.73 -17.18
N ILE A 59 12.99 -0.68 -17.91
CA ILE A 59 13.73 0.59 -17.89
C ILE A 59 13.77 1.20 -16.49
N HIS A 60 12.64 1.23 -15.78
CA HIS A 60 12.57 1.75 -14.42
C HIS A 60 13.40 0.92 -13.44
N GLU A 61 13.39 -0.42 -13.56
CA GLU A 61 14.22 -1.29 -12.72
C GLU A 61 15.71 -1.01 -12.91
N VAL A 62 16.14 -0.86 -14.17
CA VAL A 62 17.54 -0.61 -14.51
C VAL A 62 17.99 0.78 -14.07
N ARG A 63 17.13 1.80 -14.23
CA ARG A 63 17.50 3.20 -13.95
C ARG A 63 17.39 3.58 -12.47
N GLU A 64 16.33 3.12 -11.80
CA GLU A 64 16.02 3.53 -10.43
C GLU A 64 16.52 2.52 -9.38
N GLY A 65 17.04 1.35 -9.81
CA GLY A 65 17.50 0.29 -8.90
C GLY A 65 16.39 -0.33 -8.04
N ALA A 66 15.13 0.04 -8.29
CA ALA A 66 13.97 -0.39 -7.53
C ALA A 66 13.52 -1.79 -7.96
N ARG A 67 14.16 -2.83 -7.37
CA ARG A 67 13.72 -4.22 -7.54
C ARG A 67 12.60 -4.56 -6.55
N GLY A 68 11.53 -5.18 -7.05
CA GLY A 68 10.59 -5.95 -6.21
C GLY A 68 9.20 -5.35 -5.95
N ALA A 69 8.87 -4.13 -6.42
CA ALA A 69 7.57 -3.51 -6.15
C ALA A 69 6.56 -3.57 -7.32
N THR A 70 6.98 -4.03 -8.50
CA THR A 70 6.12 -4.05 -9.70
C THR A 70 5.18 -5.27 -9.78
N GLY A 71 5.29 -6.22 -8.84
CA GLY A 71 4.55 -7.48 -8.81
C GLY A 71 3.61 -7.65 -7.61
N VAL A 72 3.20 -6.57 -6.95
CA VAL A 72 2.31 -6.68 -5.77
C VAL A 72 0.86 -6.83 -6.24
N GLN A 73 0.38 -8.09 -6.23
CA GLN A 73 -1.02 -8.55 -6.15
C GLN A 73 -2.08 -7.54 -6.67
N GLY A 74 -2.16 -7.39 -7.99
CA GLY A 74 -3.44 -7.09 -8.63
C GLY A 74 -4.27 -8.38 -8.65
N GLY A 75 -5.58 -8.29 -8.43
CA GLY A 75 -6.47 -9.44 -8.21
C GLY A 75 -6.73 -10.33 -9.43
N GLY A 76 -5.76 -10.51 -10.31
CA GLY A 76 -5.78 -11.53 -11.37
C GLY A 76 -5.18 -12.87 -10.92
N CYS A 77 -5.23 -13.87 -11.81
CA CYS A 77 -4.82 -15.28 -11.62
C CYS A 77 -3.33 -15.51 -11.28
N GLY A 78 -2.57 -14.52 -10.80
CA GLY A 78 -1.26 -14.72 -10.17
C GLY A 78 -0.17 -15.40 -10.99
N CYS A 79 -0.37 -15.68 -12.28
CA CYS A 79 0.64 -16.29 -13.12
C CYS A 79 1.64 -15.22 -13.57
N ASN A 80 2.75 -15.12 -12.83
CA ASN A 80 4.02 -14.59 -13.37
C ASN A 80 4.56 -15.51 -14.45
#